data_AF-A0A834BD83-F1
#
_entry.id   AF-A0A834BD83-F1
#
_cell.length_a   1.000
_cell.length_b   1.000
_cell.length_c   1.000
_cell.angle_alpha   90.00
_cell.angle_beta   90.00
_cell.angle_gamma   90.00
#
_symmetry.space_group_name_H-M   'P 1'
#
loop_
_entity.id
_entity.type
_entity.pdbx_description
1 polymer ?
#
loop_
_entity_poly.entity_id
_entity_poly.type
_entity_poly.pdbx_seq_one_letter_code
_entity_poly.pdbx_strand_id
1 'polypeptide(L)'
;MEAICVKEHFNMRWVAHTGFVENINNILREYKQSRKLLPIKVCILGPPAVGKSSVSEVLARYYRLHHVKLKDVISEAIAKLEAAVAPKYGGEAEEEGEEEEEENVEDAQELLDGVKESMEQNAEFVCALDAPDDFLKLRVMNLPESFVAGTHYSQDRFLRALTNYRDINTEDETVLNYFDEVEIHPIHIDVGKLEDAENRLIIKRLIKEIGEPRNYGLTEEEKAEEERRVAEEALAKEAAAKAAHERKEAKERAEKIARWEEWNKRLEEVKKEERELLQAQSAPLRNYLMTYVMPTLMQGLSECCKVRPEDPVDFLAEYLFRNNPATQ
;
A
#
# COMPACT_ATOMS: atom_id res chain seq x y z
N MET A 1 57.74 25.93 -26.31
CA MET A 1 57.35 27.32 -26.03
C MET A 1 56.97 27.38 -24.58
N GLU A 2 57.80 28.03 -23.77
CA GLU A 2 57.62 28.13 -22.32
C GLU A 2 56.30 28.84 -22.02
N ALA A 3 55.49 28.25 -21.13
CA ALA A 3 54.14 28.73 -20.76
C ALA A 3 54.11 30.19 -20.23
N ILE A 4 55.29 30.76 -19.93
CA ILE A 4 55.50 32.12 -19.46
C ILE A 4 55.15 33.15 -20.55
N CYS A 5 55.43 32.87 -21.83
CA CYS A 5 55.26 33.84 -22.92
C CYS A 5 53.79 34.18 -23.23
N VAL A 6 52.86 33.25 -22.94
CA VAL A 6 51.43 33.45 -23.17
C VAL A 6 50.82 34.43 -22.16
N LYS A 7 51.38 34.51 -20.94
CA LYS A 7 50.83 35.33 -19.85
C LYS A 7 51.10 36.83 -20.03
N GLU A 8 52.20 37.18 -20.69
CA GLU A 8 52.63 38.58 -20.86
C GLU A 8 52.07 39.25 -22.13
N HIS A 9 51.72 38.47 -23.16
CA HIS A 9 51.27 39.00 -24.46
C HIS A 9 49.76 38.91 -24.68
N PHE A 10 49.05 38.07 -23.93
CA PHE A 10 47.60 37.97 -23.99
C PHE A 10 46.98 38.58 -22.74
N ASN A 11 46.07 39.54 -22.94
CA ASN A 11 45.29 40.18 -21.88
C ASN A 11 44.17 39.23 -21.37
N MET A 12 44.53 37.99 -21.04
CA MET A 12 43.63 36.94 -20.58
C MET A 12 43.66 36.91 -19.05
N ARG A 13 42.49 37.09 -18.43
CA ARG A 13 42.32 36.93 -16.98
C ARG A 13 42.28 35.44 -16.65
N TRP A 14 43.44 34.89 -16.31
CA TRP A 14 43.57 33.51 -15.86
C TRP A 14 42.87 33.33 -14.51
N VAL A 15 41.93 32.39 -14.42
CA VAL A 15 41.17 32.09 -13.19
C VAL A 15 41.83 30.96 -12.39
N ALA A 16 42.38 29.95 -13.07
CA ALA A 16 43.04 28.79 -12.46
C ALA A 16 44.55 28.77 -12.73
N HIS A 17 45.29 29.66 -12.06
CA HIS A 17 46.75 29.79 -12.24
C HIS A 17 47.55 28.58 -11.75
N THR A 18 46.99 27.85 -10.78
CA THR A 18 47.66 26.73 -10.10
C THR A 18 47.27 25.36 -10.68
N GLY A 19 46.58 25.33 -11.83
CA GLY A 19 46.17 24.11 -12.53
C GLY A 19 44.79 23.58 -12.13
N PHE A 20 44.35 22.51 -12.80
CA PHE A 20 42.98 21.97 -12.67
C PHE A 20 42.73 21.30 -11.31
N VAL A 21 43.68 20.48 -10.83
CA VAL A 21 43.50 19.65 -9.63
C VAL A 21 43.32 20.52 -8.39
N GLU A 22 44.13 21.57 -8.25
CA GLU A 22 44.04 22.48 -7.10
C GLU A 22 42.79 23.37 -7.15
N ASN A 23 42.32 23.72 -8.35
CA ASN A 23 41.12 24.54 -8.53
C ASN A 23 39.84 23.73 -8.72
N ILE A 24 39.89 22.40 -8.57
CA ILE A 24 38.76 21.51 -8.87
C ILE A 24 37.52 21.86 -8.06
N ASN A 25 37.69 22.29 -6.80
CA ASN A 25 36.59 22.69 -5.93
C ASN A 25 35.89 23.95 -6.43
N ASN A 26 36.64 24.94 -6.91
CA ASN A 26 36.08 26.17 -7.47
C ASN A 26 35.34 25.88 -8.78
N ILE A 27 35.94 25.07 -9.66
CA ILE A 27 35.32 24.63 -10.91
C ILE A 27 34.05 23.83 -10.63
N LEU A 28 34.04 22.98 -9.61
CA LEU A 28 32.89 22.21 -9.20
C LEU A 28 31.77 23.10 -8.64
N ARG A 29 32.10 24.15 -7.88
CA ARG A 29 31.12 25.16 -7.46
C ARG A 29 30.54 25.90 -8.66
N GLU A 30 31.38 26.39 -9.57
CA GLU A 30 30.96 27.07 -10.81
C GLU A 30 30.08 26.17 -11.68
N TYR A 31 30.44 24.89 -11.80
CA TYR A 31 29.67 23.89 -12.52
C TYR A 31 28.30 23.67 -11.88
N LYS A 32 28.25 23.47 -10.55
CA LYS A 32 27.00 23.31 -9.81
C LYS A 32 26.11 24.55 -9.92
N GLN A 33 26.68 25.74 -9.81
CA GLN A 33 25.94 27.01 -9.90
C GLN A 33 25.41 27.24 -11.33
N SER A 34 26.26 27.11 -12.35
CA SER A 34 25.87 27.32 -13.75
C SER A 34 24.80 26.34 -14.24
N ARG A 35 24.84 25.10 -13.75
CA ARG A 35 23.87 24.05 -14.09
C ARG A 35 22.70 23.96 -13.10
N LYS A 36 22.67 24.81 -12.07
CA LYS A 36 21.67 24.80 -11.00
C LYS A 36 21.52 23.44 -10.30
N LEU A 37 22.62 22.72 -10.10
CA LEU A 37 22.67 21.40 -9.43
C LEU A 37 22.85 21.54 -7.91
N LEU A 38 22.33 22.61 -7.34
CA LEU A 38 22.39 22.85 -5.90
C LEU A 38 21.29 22.02 -5.21
N PRO A 39 21.61 21.39 -4.06
CA PRO A 39 20.62 20.60 -3.34
C PRO A 39 19.45 21.48 -2.92
N ILE A 40 18.23 21.05 -3.24
CA ILE A 40 17.01 21.74 -2.81
C ILE A 40 16.78 21.36 -1.34
N LYS A 41 16.73 22.37 -0.47
CA LYS A 41 16.44 22.19 0.95
C LYS A 41 15.08 22.79 1.26
N VAL A 42 14.13 21.95 1.64
CA VAL A 42 12.75 22.35 1.93
C VAL A 42 12.44 22.07 3.40
N CYS A 43 12.02 23.09 4.14
CA CYS A 43 11.50 22.97 5.49
C CYS A 43 9.97 23.05 5.44
N ILE A 44 9.27 22.10 6.08
CA ILE A 44 7.81 22.09 6.17
C ILE A 44 7.40 22.26 7.62
N LEU A 45 6.70 23.36 7.88
CA LEU A 45 6.21 23.78 9.19
C LEU A 45 4.68 23.71 9.22
N GLY A 46 4.13 23.56 10.42
CA GLY A 46 2.68 23.59 10.61
C GLY A 46 2.20 22.78 11.82
N PRO A 47 0.91 22.94 12.18
CA PRO A 47 0.31 22.36 13.38
C PRO A 47 0.30 20.83 13.33
N PRO A 48 0.10 20.15 14.48
CA PRO A 48 -0.07 18.70 14.50
C PRO A 48 -1.28 18.27 13.65
N ALA A 49 -1.22 17.07 13.07
CA ALA A 49 -2.26 16.48 12.21
C ALA A 49 -2.56 17.17 10.86
N VAL A 50 -1.89 18.28 10.49
CA VAL A 50 -2.09 18.96 9.19
C VAL A 50 -1.71 18.12 7.97
N GLY A 51 -0.94 17.05 8.17
CA GLY A 51 -0.47 16.17 7.09
C GLY A 51 0.96 16.45 6.61
N LYS A 52 1.74 17.22 7.37
CA LYS A 52 3.15 17.52 7.09
C LYS A 52 3.97 16.31 6.66
N SER A 53 3.89 15.19 7.40
CA SER A 53 4.63 13.96 7.09
C SER A 53 4.21 13.31 5.76
N SER A 54 2.93 13.42 5.40
CA SER A 54 2.42 12.90 4.12
C SER A 54 2.88 13.78 2.97
N VAL A 55 2.80 15.11 3.13
CA VAL A 55 3.24 16.07 2.11
C VAL A 55 4.76 15.97 1.91
N SER A 56 5.54 15.90 2.99
CA SER A 56 7.00 15.77 2.92
C SER A 56 7.43 14.48 2.25
N GLU A 57 6.73 13.36 2.49
CA GLU A 57 7.04 12.09 1.86
C GLU A 57 6.77 12.11 0.34
N VAL A 58 5.67 12.71 -0.09
CA VAL A 58 5.38 12.83 -1.53
C VAL A 58 6.37 13.77 -2.21
N LEU A 59 6.70 14.91 -1.59
CA LEU A 59 7.70 15.84 -2.13
C LEU A 59 9.09 15.21 -2.18
N ALA A 60 9.50 14.48 -1.14
CA ALA A 60 10.78 13.77 -1.11
C ALA A 60 10.89 12.77 -2.27
N ARG A 61 9.83 12.03 -2.58
CA ARG A 61 9.79 11.13 -3.74
C ARG A 61 9.85 11.89 -5.07
N TYR A 62 9.10 12.99 -5.19
CA TYR A 62 9.06 13.79 -6.42
C TYR A 62 10.41 14.43 -6.75
N TYR A 63 11.04 15.07 -5.75
CA TYR A 63 12.34 15.73 -5.92
C TYR A 63 13.54 14.78 -5.75
N ARG A 64 13.32 13.52 -5.33
CA ARG A 64 14.35 12.54 -4.97
C ARG A 64 15.29 13.03 -3.87
N LEU A 65 14.69 13.61 -2.83
CA LEU A 65 15.39 14.12 -1.67
C LEU A 65 15.29 13.13 -0.52
N HIS A 66 16.24 13.21 0.41
CA HIS A 66 16.17 12.45 1.65
C HIS A 66 15.13 13.08 2.58
N HIS A 67 14.14 12.29 3.01
CA HIS A 67 13.15 12.72 3.97
C HIS A 67 13.70 12.54 5.39
N VAL A 68 14.12 13.65 6.00
CA VAL A 68 14.63 13.67 7.38
C VAL A 68 13.49 14.01 8.34
N LYS A 69 13.18 13.11 9.28
CA LYS A 69 12.22 13.36 10.35
C LYS A 69 12.97 13.70 11.64
N LEU A 70 12.54 14.77 12.32
CA LEU A 70 13.19 15.20 13.57
C LEU A 70 13.24 14.08 14.63
N LYS A 71 12.18 13.27 14.74
CA LYS A 71 12.15 12.17 15.72
C LYS A 71 13.29 11.18 15.51
N ASP A 72 13.57 10.86 14.26
CA ASP A 72 14.59 9.87 13.90
C ASP A 72 15.99 10.45 14.21
N VAL A 73 16.22 11.72 13.83
CA VAL A 73 17.47 12.45 14.13
C VAL A 73 17.72 12.57 15.63
N ILE A 74 16.70 12.96 16.40
CA ILE A 74 16.81 13.09 17.86
C ILE A 74 17.11 11.72 18.48
N SER A 75 16.42 10.66 18.06
CA SER A 75 16.67 9.32 18.58
C SER A 75 18.08 8.81 18.26
N GLU A 76 18.60 9.10 17.06
CA GLU A 76 19.96 8.77 16.66
C GLU A 76 20.98 9.58 17.48
N ALA A 77 20.73 10.87 17.70
CA ALA A 77 21.58 11.74 18.51
C ALA A 77 21.61 11.29 19.98
N ILE A 78 20.47 10.94 20.56
CA ILE A 78 20.38 10.39 21.91
C ILE A 78 21.19 9.10 22.00
N ALA A 79 21.02 8.16 21.05
CA ALA A 79 21.77 6.91 21.05
C ALA A 79 23.29 7.13 20.96
N LYS A 80 23.75 8.12 20.16
CA LYS A 80 25.17 8.50 20.07
C LYS A 80 25.69 9.05 21.40
N LEU A 81 24.91 9.91 22.06
CA LEU A 81 25.26 10.46 23.37
C LEU A 81 25.26 9.39 24.46
N GLU A 82 24.26 8.50 24.48
CA GLU A 82 24.20 7.37 25.42
C GLU A 82 25.39 6.42 25.23
N ALA A 83 25.83 6.18 23.99
CA ALA A 83 27.02 5.39 23.69
C ALA A 83 28.32 6.07 24.16
N ALA A 84 28.38 7.41 24.12
CA ALA A 84 29.52 8.18 24.61
C ALA A 84 29.59 8.23 26.16
N VAL A 85 28.42 8.27 26.81
CA VAL A 85 28.28 8.33 28.28
C VAL A 85 28.34 6.94 28.92
N ALA A 86 28.16 5.85 28.16
CA ALA A 86 28.29 4.49 28.65
C ALA A 86 29.70 4.28 29.28
N PRO A 87 29.79 3.83 30.54
CA PRO A 87 31.08 3.74 31.22
C PRO A 87 31.95 2.71 30.50
N LYS A 88 33.08 3.16 29.95
CA LYS A 88 34.16 2.27 29.50
C LYS A 88 34.76 1.62 30.75
N TYR A 89 34.20 0.49 31.17
CA TYR A 89 34.84 -0.38 32.16
C TYR A 89 36.09 -1.00 31.54
N GLY A 90 37.24 -0.39 31.80
CA GLY A 90 38.55 -0.92 31.40
C GLY A 90 39.69 0.11 31.44
N GLY A 91 40.02 0.59 32.64
CA GLY A 91 41.38 0.94 33.09
C GLY A 91 42.21 1.96 32.28
N GLU A 92 42.37 3.17 32.82
CA GLU A 92 43.59 3.67 33.50
C GLU A 92 43.57 5.22 33.57
N ALA A 93 43.56 5.67 34.84
CA ALA A 93 44.16 6.84 35.47
C ALA A 93 44.58 8.10 34.68
N GLU A 94 44.26 9.23 35.33
CA GLU A 94 45.02 10.51 35.39
C GLU A 94 44.98 11.38 34.11
N GLU A 95 44.90 12.71 34.14
CA GLU A 95 45.21 13.69 35.17
C GLU A 95 44.52 15.03 34.83
N GLU A 96 44.60 15.97 35.77
CA GLU A 96 44.03 17.32 35.79
C GLU A 96 44.46 18.23 34.63
N GLY A 97 43.63 19.25 34.38
CA GLY A 97 43.96 20.39 33.54
C GLY A 97 42.84 21.43 33.60
N GLU A 98 42.85 22.26 34.64
CA GLU A 98 42.23 23.59 34.57
C GLU A 98 43.03 24.39 33.54
N GLU A 99 42.48 24.60 32.34
CA GLU A 99 43.00 25.58 31.40
C GLU A 99 42.09 26.81 31.43
N GLU A 100 42.75 27.93 31.65
CA GLU A 100 42.22 29.27 31.85
C GLU A 100 41.43 29.74 30.62
N GLU A 101 40.41 30.57 30.88
CA GLU A 101 39.64 31.32 29.88
C GLU A 101 40.54 32.29 29.09
N GLU A 102 41.28 31.80 28.10
CA GLU A 102 41.63 32.61 26.94
C GLU A 102 40.47 32.46 25.94
N GLU A 103 39.64 33.49 25.79
CA GLU A 103 38.67 33.59 24.69
C GLU A 103 39.45 33.50 23.36
N ASN A 104 39.61 32.26 22.87
CA ASN A 104 40.47 31.93 21.77
C ASN A 104 39.90 32.52 20.49
N VAL A 105 40.73 33.29 19.77
CA VAL A 105 40.41 33.74 18.41
C VAL A 105 40.13 32.54 17.51
N GLU A 106 40.71 31.36 17.80
CA GLU A 106 40.39 30.08 17.16
C GLU A 106 38.97 29.59 17.45
N ASP A 107 38.50 29.64 18.70
CA ASP A 107 37.11 29.29 19.05
C ASP A 107 36.12 30.26 18.42
N ALA A 108 36.45 31.56 18.40
CA ALA A 108 35.64 32.57 17.73
C ALA A 108 35.61 32.36 16.21
N GLN A 109 36.72 31.91 15.61
CA GLN A 109 36.82 31.59 14.18
C GLN A 109 36.09 30.28 13.85
N GLU A 110 36.16 29.27 14.72
CA GLU A 110 35.42 28.00 14.59
C GLU A 110 33.91 28.23 14.77
N LEU A 111 33.51 29.10 15.69
CA LEU A 111 32.12 29.58 15.80
C LEU A 111 31.71 30.39 14.58
N LEU A 112 32.58 31.25 14.03
CA LEU A 112 32.29 32.01 12.81
C LEU A 112 32.15 31.11 11.58
N ASP A 113 32.97 30.07 11.49
CA ASP A 113 32.93 29.10 10.40
C ASP A 113 31.74 28.14 10.59
N GLY A 114 31.39 27.79 11.83
CA GLY A 114 30.16 27.07 12.17
C GLY A 114 28.89 27.89 11.90
N VAL A 115 28.90 29.20 12.14
CA VAL A 115 27.80 30.12 11.80
C VAL A 115 27.70 30.29 10.29
N LYS A 116 28.80 30.44 9.56
CA LYS A 116 28.80 30.46 8.09
C LYS A 116 28.31 29.14 7.51
N GLU A 117 28.73 28.01 8.07
CA GLU A 117 28.27 26.69 7.66
C GLU A 117 26.78 26.53 7.97
N SER A 118 26.29 27.01 9.12
CA SER A 118 24.87 27.05 9.46
C SER A 118 24.07 27.93 8.49
N MET A 119 24.61 29.11 8.11
CA MET A 119 24.01 29.99 7.10
C MET A 119 23.97 29.35 5.70
N GLU A 120 25.01 28.62 5.30
CA GLU A 120 25.02 27.82 4.06
C GLU A 120 24.09 26.60 4.15
N GLN A 121 23.82 26.12 5.37
CA GLN A 121 22.93 25.01 5.65
C GLN A 121 21.44 25.40 5.63
N ASN A 122 21.11 26.68 5.62
CA ASN A 122 19.73 27.18 5.66
C ASN A 122 18.83 26.59 4.57
N ALA A 123 17.56 26.40 4.93
CA ALA A 123 16.54 25.93 4.00
C ALA A 123 16.30 26.97 2.91
N GLU A 124 16.33 26.56 1.66
CA GLU A 124 16.05 27.47 0.53
C GLU A 124 14.55 27.79 0.43
N PHE A 125 13.70 26.83 0.81
CA PHE A 125 12.26 26.98 0.80
C PHE A 125 11.67 26.62 2.16
N VAL A 126 10.87 27.53 2.72
CA VAL A 126 10.11 27.30 3.95
C VAL A 126 8.64 27.28 3.60
N CYS A 127 7.94 26.19 3.94
CA CYS A 127 6.54 25.98 3.63
C CYS A 127 5.74 25.89 4.94
N ALA A 128 4.88 26.86 5.20
CA ALA A 128 3.98 26.87 6.34
C ALA A 128 2.61 26.33 5.93
N LEU A 129 2.22 25.19 6.49
CA LEU A 129 0.89 24.60 6.29
C LEU A 129 -0.05 25.12 7.38
N ASP A 130 -0.98 25.98 6.99
CA ASP A 130 -1.95 26.59 7.90
C ASP A 130 -3.29 25.84 7.84
N ALA A 131 -3.90 25.63 9.00
CA ALA A 131 -5.22 25.02 9.10
C ALA A 131 -5.93 25.51 10.36
N PRO A 132 -7.27 25.65 10.33
CA PRO A 132 -8.05 25.97 11.51
C PRO A 132 -8.15 24.75 12.45
N ASP A 133 -8.26 25.01 13.74
CA ASP A 133 -8.25 23.97 14.77
C ASP A 133 -9.42 22.98 14.63
N ASP A 134 -10.58 23.46 14.21
CA ASP A 134 -11.76 22.62 14.00
C ASP A 134 -11.54 21.62 12.85
N PHE A 135 -10.87 22.05 11.79
CA PHE A 135 -10.49 21.17 10.69
C PHE A 135 -9.52 20.07 11.16
N LEU A 136 -8.52 20.44 11.96
CA LEU A 136 -7.54 19.48 12.48
C LEU A 136 -8.19 18.46 13.43
N LYS A 137 -9.12 18.92 14.29
CA LYS A 137 -9.90 18.05 15.18
C LYS A 137 -10.74 17.06 14.37
N LEU A 138 -11.48 17.53 13.37
CA LEU A 138 -12.30 16.68 12.49
C LEU A 138 -11.45 15.66 11.73
N ARG A 139 -10.28 16.08 11.23
CA ARG A 139 -9.35 15.19 10.52
C ARG A 139 -8.84 14.07 11.43
N VAL A 140 -8.52 14.34 12.70
CA VAL A 140 -8.11 13.30 13.65
C VAL A 140 -9.28 12.38 14.02
N MET A 141 -10.50 12.92 14.18
CA MET A 141 -11.70 12.11 14.47
C MET A 141 -12.04 11.12 13.35
N ASN A 142 -11.74 11.47 12.09
CA ASN A 142 -12.01 10.61 10.94
C ASN A 142 -10.92 9.55 10.69
N LEU A 143 -9.85 9.49 11.50
CA LEU A 143 -8.82 8.47 11.36
C LEU A 143 -9.26 7.12 11.98
N PRO A 144 -8.90 5.98 11.37
CA PRO A 144 -9.16 4.68 11.97
C PRO A 144 -8.47 4.52 13.33
N GLU A 145 -9.16 3.87 14.27
CA GLU A 145 -8.68 3.68 15.64
C GLU A 145 -7.33 2.96 15.72
N SER A 146 -7.01 2.10 14.74
CA SER A 146 -5.72 1.42 14.61
C SER A 146 -4.52 2.36 14.46
N PHE A 147 -4.71 3.55 13.87
CA PHE A 147 -3.67 4.57 13.73
C PHE A 147 -3.61 5.52 14.93
N VAL A 148 -4.69 5.62 15.70
CA VAL A 148 -4.82 6.52 16.85
C VAL A 148 -4.32 5.85 18.13
N ALA A 149 -4.59 4.56 18.30
CA ALA A 149 -4.17 3.79 19.46
C ALA A 149 -2.62 3.73 19.57
N GLY A 150 -2.08 4.23 20.67
CA GLY A 150 -0.63 4.22 20.95
C GLY A 150 0.17 5.35 20.28
N THR A 151 -0.46 6.23 19.49
CA THR A 151 0.23 7.37 18.86
C THR A 151 -0.02 8.68 19.61
N HIS A 152 0.60 9.77 19.13
CA HIS A 152 0.37 11.11 19.66
C HIS A 152 -1.00 11.70 19.30
N TYR A 153 -1.85 10.95 18.59
CA TYR A 153 -3.18 11.35 18.17
C TYR A 153 -4.27 10.98 19.18
N SER A 154 -3.92 10.44 20.35
CA SER A 154 -4.89 10.29 21.45
C SER A 154 -5.49 11.65 21.82
N GLN A 155 -6.80 11.68 22.07
CA GLN A 155 -7.61 12.91 22.15
C GLN A 155 -7.00 13.96 23.09
N ASP A 156 -6.64 13.58 24.32
CA ASP A 156 -6.03 14.49 25.30
C ASP A 156 -4.64 15.00 24.89
N ARG A 157 -3.80 14.13 24.32
CA ARG A 157 -2.43 14.48 23.96
C ARG A 157 -2.41 15.38 22.74
N PHE A 158 -3.26 15.11 21.75
CA PHE A 158 -3.39 15.91 20.55
C PHE A 158 -3.87 17.33 20.86
N LEU A 159 -4.91 17.47 21.68
CA LEU A 159 -5.43 18.79 22.06
C LEU A 159 -4.38 19.61 22.82
N ARG A 160 -3.68 19.02 23.79
CA ARG A 160 -2.58 19.70 24.50
C ARG A 160 -1.45 20.11 23.56
N ALA A 161 -1.05 19.24 22.63
CA ALA A 161 -0.01 19.55 21.65
C ALA A 161 -0.43 20.66 20.70
N LEU A 162 -1.71 20.73 20.31
CA LEU A 162 -2.25 21.78 19.47
C LEU A 162 -2.27 23.12 20.21
N THR A 163 -2.75 23.15 21.45
CA THR A 163 -2.72 24.36 22.29
C THR A 163 -1.30 24.85 22.50
N ASN A 164 -0.39 23.96 22.91
CA ASN A 164 1.02 24.32 23.09
C ASN A 164 1.66 24.85 21.79
N TYR A 165 1.30 24.29 20.63
CA TYR A 165 1.77 24.81 19.35
C TYR A 165 1.29 26.24 19.10
N ARG A 166 0.03 26.56 19.41
CA ARG A 166 -0.51 27.92 19.25
C ARG A 166 0.08 28.91 20.25
N ASP A 167 0.31 28.48 21.48
CA ASP A 167 0.89 29.32 22.54
C ASP A 167 2.36 29.66 22.26
N ILE A 168 3.12 28.71 21.69
CA ILE A 168 4.52 28.93 21.30
C ILE A 168 4.61 29.75 20.01
N ASN A 169 3.73 29.52 19.04
CA ASN A 169 3.75 30.23 17.76
C ASN A 169 2.76 31.39 17.78
N THR A 170 3.07 32.42 18.56
CA THR A 170 2.39 33.71 18.53
C THR A 170 2.99 34.61 17.44
N GLU A 171 2.25 35.60 16.95
CA GLU A 171 2.65 36.46 15.81
C GLU A 171 4.06 37.07 15.96
N ASP A 172 4.49 37.35 17.20
CA ASP A 172 5.77 37.98 17.50
C ASP A 172 6.93 36.98 17.71
N GLU A 173 6.66 35.71 18.05
CA GLU A 173 7.66 34.69 18.39
C GLU A 173 7.53 33.42 17.52
N THR A 174 7.35 33.59 16.21
CA THR A 174 7.35 32.42 15.31
C THR A 174 8.74 32.11 14.76
N VAL A 175 8.99 30.82 14.52
CA VAL A 175 10.15 30.36 13.74
C VAL A 175 10.17 30.96 12.33
N LEU A 176 9.03 31.45 11.83
CA LEU A 176 8.92 32.12 10.54
C LEU A 176 9.61 33.49 10.56
N ASN A 177 9.57 34.22 11.68
CA ASN A 177 10.21 35.53 11.82
C ASN A 177 11.73 35.44 11.60
N TYR A 178 12.37 34.36 12.07
CA TYR A 178 13.79 34.09 11.78
C TYR A 178 14.06 33.96 10.27
N PHE A 179 13.19 33.28 9.53
CA PHE A 179 13.37 33.11 8.08
C PHE A 179 13.12 34.41 7.33
N ASP A 180 12.18 35.24 7.78
CA ASP A 180 11.95 36.57 7.22
C ASP A 180 13.17 37.50 7.43
N GLU A 181 13.83 37.44 8.60
CA GLU A 181 15.08 38.18 8.87
C GLU A 181 16.23 37.74 7.95
N VAL A 182 16.24 36.46 7.55
CA VAL A 182 17.22 35.88 6.61
C VAL A 182 16.78 36.07 5.14
N GLU A 183 15.75 36.88 4.88
CA GLU A 183 15.14 37.18 3.57
C GLU A 183 14.50 35.96 2.86
N ILE A 184 14.24 34.88 3.59
CA ILE A 184 13.59 33.66 3.09
C ILE A 184 12.11 33.71 3.44
N HIS A 185 11.30 34.11 2.46
CA HIS A 185 9.86 34.33 2.66
C HIS A 185 9.11 33.00 2.74
N PRO A 186 8.40 32.70 3.85
CA PRO A 186 7.62 31.48 3.99
C PRO A 186 6.45 31.39 2.99
N ILE A 187 6.27 30.22 2.40
CA ILE A 187 5.15 29.89 1.53
C ILE A 187 4.00 29.41 2.41
N HIS A 188 3.01 30.28 2.62
CA HIS A 188 1.80 29.96 3.38
C HIS A 188 0.77 29.21 2.51
N ILE A 189 0.34 28.05 2.99
CA ILE A 189 -0.67 27.22 2.34
C ILE A 189 -1.78 26.88 3.31
N ASP A 190 -2.96 27.42 3.04
CA ASP A 190 -4.18 27.09 3.78
C ASP A 190 -4.74 25.74 3.33
N VAL A 191 -4.54 24.72 4.16
CA VAL A 191 -5.00 23.35 3.95
C VAL A 191 -6.52 23.25 4.04
N GLY A 192 -7.18 24.13 4.81
CA GLY A 192 -8.63 24.13 4.94
C GLY A 192 -9.37 24.55 3.66
N LYS A 193 -8.71 25.31 2.78
CA LYS A 193 -9.28 25.76 1.50
C LYS A 193 -8.99 24.83 0.33
N LEU A 194 -7.94 24.01 0.42
CA LEU A 194 -7.43 23.15 -0.65
C LEU A 194 -7.62 21.66 -0.31
N GLU A 195 -8.84 21.31 0.13
CA GLU A 195 -9.15 19.97 0.62
C GLU A 195 -9.14 18.95 -0.54
N ASP A 196 -8.19 18.02 -0.47
CA ASP A 196 -8.18 16.76 -1.23
C ASP A 196 -7.85 15.62 -0.27
N ALA A 197 -8.49 14.47 -0.43
CA ALA A 197 -8.19 13.26 0.35
C ALA A 197 -6.71 12.83 0.30
N GLU A 198 -5.97 13.26 -0.74
CA GLU A 198 -4.56 12.95 -0.96
C GLU A 198 -3.62 14.18 -0.89
N ASN A 199 -4.10 15.34 -0.42
CA ASN A 199 -3.33 16.61 -0.43
C ASN A 199 -2.76 16.99 -1.82
N ARG A 200 -3.38 16.55 -2.92
CA ARG A 200 -2.82 16.66 -4.28
C ARG A 200 -2.70 18.11 -4.76
N LEU A 201 -3.68 18.96 -4.45
CA LEU A 201 -3.67 20.39 -4.76
C LEU A 201 -2.55 21.13 -4.03
N ILE A 202 -2.32 20.81 -2.76
CA ILE A 202 -1.23 21.39 -1.95
C ILE A 202 0.11 21.05 -2.57
N ILE A 203 0.33 19.78 -2.92
CA ILE A 203 1.57 19.32 -3.55
C ILE A 203 1.78 20.01 -4.89
N LYS A 204 0.74 20.14 -5.72
CA LYS A 204 0.83 20.88 -7.00
C LYS A 204 1.19 22.35 -6.79
N ARG A 205 0.64 23.00 -5.76
CA ARG A 205 1.00 24.39 -5.44
C ARG A 205 2.46 24.48 -4.99
N LEU A 206 2.89 23.59 -4.10
CA LEU A 206 4.28 23.53 -3.64
C LEU A 206 5.26 23.31 -4.80
N ILE A 207 4.96 22.39 -5.71
CA ILE A 207 5.78 22.14 -6.90
C ILE A 207 5.84 23.38 -7.80
N LYS A 208 4.75 24.15 -7.90
CA LYS A 208 4.72 25.39 -8.68
C LYS A 208 5.63 26.47 -8.08
N GLU A 209 5.66 26.61 -6.76
CA GLU A 209 6.49 27.61 -6.07
C GLU A 209 7.98 27.19 -6.01
N ILE A 210 8.27 25.92 -5.73
CA ILE A 210 9.64 25.38 -5.62
C ILE A 210 10.28 25.21 -7.01
N GLY A 211 9.49 24.82 -8.01
CA GLY A 211 9.93 24.58 -9.38
C GLY A 211 10.28 23.11 -9.70
N GLU A 212 10.92 22.89 -10.84
CA GLU A 212 11.31 21.55 -11.29
C GLU A 212 12.50 20.98 -10.50
N PRO A 213 12.59 19.64 -10.35
CA PRO A 213 13.74 19.02 -9.70
C PRO A 213 15.07 19.38 -10.37
N ARG A 214 16.06 19.78 -9.56
CA ARG A 214 17.42 20.15 -9.99
C ARG A 214 18.34 18.95 -10.27
N ASN A 215 17.77 17.78 -10.56
CA ASN A 215 18.52 16.57 -10.83
C ASN A 215 18.63 16.33 -12.34
N TYR A 216 19.52 15.44 -12.75
CA TYR A 216 19.65 15.02 -14.14
C TYR A 216 18.48 14.13 -14.63
N GLY A 217 17.42 14.00 -13.83
CA GLY A 217 16.33 13.07 -14.08
C GLY A 217 16.76 11.60 -13.98
N LEU A 218 15.82 10.72 -14.32
CA LEU A 218 16.12 9.32 -14.67
C LEU A 218 16.77 9.28 -16.04
N THR A 219 17.75 8.41 -16.23
CA THR A 219 18.14 8.01 -17.57
C THR A 219 16.97 7.30 -18.27
N GLU A 220 16.95 7.29 -19.61
CA GLU A 220 15.86 6.61 -20.35
C GLU A 220 15.77 5.12 -20.00
N GLU A 221 16.91 4.49 -19.69
CA GLU A 221 16.99 3.10 -19.24
C GLU A 221 16.30 2.90 -17.88
N GLU A 222 16.55 3.78 -16.90
CA GLU A 222 15.91 3.68 -15.58
C GLU A 222 14.40 3.98 -15.64
N LYS A 223 13.95 4.87 -16.56
CA LYS A 223 12.51 5.08 -16.79
C LYS A 223 11.85 3.84 -17.34
N ALA A 224 12.46 3.21 -18.35
CA ALA A 224 11.94 1.99 -18.95
C ALA A 224 11.92 0.83 -17.95
N GLU A 225 12.92 0.74 -17.06
CA GLU A 225 12.95 -0.26 -16.00
C GLU A 225 11.83 -0.03 -14.96
N GLU A 226 11.61 1.22 -14.54
CA GLU A 226 10.51 1.55 -13.63
C GLU A 226 9.14 1.26 -14.27
N GLU A 227 8.95 1.61 -15.53
CA GLU A 227 7.73 1.29 -16.29
C GLU A 227 7.52 -0.22 -16.41
N ARG A 228 8.59 -0.98 -16.68
CA ARG A 228 8.55 -2.44 -16.70
C ARG A 228 8.16 -3.01 -15.34
N ARG A 229 8.73 -2.49 -14.26
CA ARG A 229 8.41 -2.93 -12.89
C ARG A 229 6.95 -2.67 -12.53
N VAL A 230 6.45 -1.47 -12.85
CA VAL A 230 5.04 -1.10 -12.61
C VAL A 230 4.11 -1.96 -13.46
N ALA A 231 4.45 -2.21 -14.72
CA ALA A 231 3.67 -3.08 -15.60
C ALA A 231 3.66 -4.54 -15.10
N GLU A 232 4.79 -5.05 -14.63
CA GLU A 232 4.90 -6.39 -14.04
C GLU A 232 4.07 -6.50 -12.75
N GLU A 233 4.14 -5.51 -11.87
CA GLU A 233 3.35 -5.48 -10.63
C GLU A 233 1.84 -5.41 -10.92
N ALA A 234 1.43 -4.58 -11.89
CA ALA A 234 0.03 -4.49 -12.32
C ALA A 234 -0.47 -5.83 -12.89
N LEU A 235 0.34 -6.47 -13.74
CA LEU A 235 0.02 -7.77 -14.33
C LEU A 235 -0.03 -8.89 -13.25
N ALA A 236 0.88 -8.85 -12.28
CA ALA A 236 0.87 -9.77 -11.14
C ALA A 236 -0.38 -9.60 -10.26
N LYS A 237 -0.78 -8.36 -9.99
CA LYS A 237 -2.02 -8.05 -9.25
C LYS A 237 -3.27 -8.53 -9.99
N GLU A 238 -3.34 -8.30 -11.31
CA GLU A 238 -4.45 -8.77 -12.14
C GLU A 238 -4.53 -10.30 -12.19
N ALA A 239 -3.38 -10.98 -12.36
CA ALA A 239 -3.31 -12.43 -12.35
C ALA A 239 -3.73 -13.01 -10.98
N ALA A 240 -3.28 -12.40 -9.88
CA ALA A 240 -3.69 -12.80 -8.53
C ALA A 240 -5.20 -12.62 -8.30
N ALA A 241 -5.79 -11.52 -8.80
CA ALA A 241 -7.22 -11.27 -8.70
C ALA A 241 -8.04 -12.29 -9.51
N LYS A 242 -7.60 -12.61 -10.74
CA LYS A 242 -8.21 -13.65 -11.59
C LYS A 242 -8.12 -15.04 -10.94
N ALA A 243 -6.95 -15.45 -10.46
CA ALA A 243 -6.77 -16.71 -9.77
C ALA A 243 -7.62 -16.81 -8.49
N ALA A 244 -7.77 -15.70 -7.74
CA ALA A 244 -8.64 -15.65 -6.57
C ALA A 244 -10.12 -15.80 -6.93
N HIS A 245 -10.56 -15.20 -8.04
CA HIS A 245 -11.91 -15.34 -8.56
C HIS A 245 -12.19 -16.79 -9.00
N GLU A 246 -11.31 -17.37 -9.82
CA GLU A 246 -11.43 -18.76 -10.29
C GLU A 246 -11.46 -19.76 -9.14
N ARG A 247 -10.67 -19.53 -8.09
CA ARG A 247 -10.67 -20.36 -6.88
C ARG A 247 -12.01 -20.30 -6.14
N LYS A 248 -12.65 -19.13 -6.05
CA LYS A 248 -13.98 -18.99 -5.46
C LYS A 248 -15.03 -19.73 -6.29
N GLU A 249 -15.04 -19.53 -7.60
CA GLU A 249 -15.97 -20.20 -8.50
C GLU A 249 -15.78 -21.72 -8.52
N ALA A 250 -14.53 -22.21 -8.47
CA ALA A 250 -14.25 -23.63 -8.37
C ALA A 250 -14.76 -24.23 -7.06
N LYS A 251 -14.62 -23.50 -5.94
CA LYS A 251 -15.16 -23.91 -4.64
C LYS A 251 -16.69 -23.97 -4.67
N GLU A 252 -17.35 -22.94 -5.19
CA GLU A 252 -18.81 -22.93 -5.32
C GLU A 252 -19.33 -24.05 -6.24
N ARG A 253 -18.63 -24.32 -7.35
CA ARG A 253 -18.97 -25.44 -8.24
C ARG A 253 -18.80 -26.78 -7.54
N ALA A 254 -17.70 -26.99 -6.80
CA ALA A 254 -17.48 -28.21 -6.04
C ALA A 254 -18.57 -28.41 -4.97
N GLU A 255 -18.96 -27.36 -4.26
CA GLU A 255 -20.05 -27.42 -3.28
C GLU A 255 -21.41 -27.74 -3.93
N LYS A 256 -21.71 -27.18 -5.11
CA LYS A 256 -22.92 -27.49 -5.88
C LYS A 256 -22.95 -28.94 -6.34
N ILE A 257 -21.83 -29.46 -6.84
CA ILE A 257 -21.70 -30.85 -7.31
C ILE A 257 -21.89 -31.80 -6.13
N ALA A 258 -21.20 -31.58 -5.00
CA ALA A 258 -21.34 -32.41 -3.81
C ALA A 258 -22.79 -32.44 -3.30
N ARG A 259 -23.45 -31.28 -3.23
CA ARG A 259 -24.86 -31.20 -2.83
C ARG A 259 -25.79 -31.93 -3.80
N TRP A 260 -25.52 -31.85 -5.10
CA TRP A 260 -26.30 -32.54 -6.12
C TRP A 260 -26.12 -34.06 -6.04
N GLU A 261 -24.89 -34.54 -5.80
CA GLU A 261 -24.60 -35.96 -5.59
C GLU A 261 -25.32 -36.51 -4.36
N GLU A 262 -25.28 -35.80 -3.24
CA GLU A 262 -26.02 -36.16 -2.02
C GLU A 262 -27.53 -36.21 -2.26
N TRP A 263 -28.08 -35.19 -2.94
CA TRP A 263 -29.50 -35.15 -3.30
C TRP A 263 -29.88 -36.31 -4.22
N ASN A 264 -29.07 -36.61 -5.25
CA ASN A 264 -29.35 -37.68 -6.19
C ASN A 264 -29.35 -39.05 -5.50
N LYS A 265 -28.38 -39.29 -4.60
CA LYS A 265 -28.34 -40.51 -3.79
C LYS A 265 -29.61 -40.67 -2.95
N ARG A 266 -30.03 -39.60 -2.25
CA ARG A 266 -31.26 -39.62 -1.44
C ARG A 266 -32.51 -39.85 -2.30
N LEU A 267 -32.54 -39.27 -3.50
CA LEU A 267 -33.63 -39.46 -4.45
C LEU A 267 -33.72 -40.92 -4.94
N GLU A 268 -32.58 -41.56 -5.21
CA GLU A 268 -32.52 -42.98 -5.58
C GLU A 268 -32.98 -43.90 -4.46
N GLU A 269 -32.60 -43.59 -3.22
CA GLU A 269 -33.08 -44.31 -2.02
C GLU A 269 -34.61 -44.22 -1.90
N VAL A 270 -35.19 -43.03 -1.99
CA VAL A 270 -36.66 -42.83 -1.96
C VAL A 270 -37.36 -43.58 -3.10
N LYS A 271 -36.83 -43.51 -4.34
CA LYS A 271 -37.39 -44.25 -5.48
C LYS A 271 -37.32 -45.78 -5.29
N LYS A 272 -36.33 -46.26 -4.55
CA LYS A 272 -36.21 -47.68 -4.23
C LYS A 272 -37.26 -48.09 -3.20
N GLU A 273 -37.39 -47.33 -2.12
CA GLU A 273 -38.41 -47.54 -1.09
C GLU A 273 -39.83 -47.50 -1.68
N GLU A 274 -40.12 -46.53 -2.56
CA GLU A 274 -41.41 -46.43 -3.25
C GLU A 274 -41.70 -47.67 -4.11
N ARG A 275 -40.71 -48.16 -4.85
CA ARG A 275 -40.84 -49.39 -5.65
C ARG A 275 -41.07 -50.62 -4.79
N GLU A 276 -40.36 -50.73 -3.67
CA GLU A 276 -40.54 -51.85 -2.73
C GLU A 276 -41.93 -51.82 -2.09
N LEU A 277 -42.41 -50.62 -1.72
CA LEU A 277 -43.77 -50.44 -1.19
C LEU A 277 -44.83 -50.81 -2.23
N LEU A 278 -44.72 -50.31 -3.48
CA LEU A 278 -45.62 -50.65 -4.57
C LEU A 278 -45.60 -52.15 -4.90
N GLN A 279 -44.42 -52.78 -4.85
CA GLN A 279 -44.29 -54.22 -5.01
C GLN A 279 -44.97 -55.00 -3.88
N ALA A 280 -44.85 -54.54 -2.63
CA ALA A 280 -45.53 -55.14 -1.48
C ALA A 280 -47.05 -54.98 -1.57
N GLN A 281 -47.54 -53.79 -1.90
CA GLN A 281 -48.97 -53.52 -2.09
C GLN A 281 -49.58 -54.35 -3.23
N SER A 282 -48.83 -54.55 -4.31
CA SER A 282 -49.25 -55.40 -5.44
C SER A 282 -48.98 -56.89 -5.22
N ALA A 283 -48.32 -57.30 -4.13
CA ALA A 283 -47.99 -58.71 -3.87
C ALA A 283 -49.24 -59.61 -3.73
N PRO A 284 -50.30 -59.24 -2.98
CA PRO A 284 -51.50 -60.06 -2.87
C PRO A 284 -52.19 -60.26 -4.23
N LEU A 285 -52.30 -59.19 -5.03
CA LEU A 285 -52.90 -59.25 -6.36
C LEU A 285 -52.06 -60.10 -7.32
N ARG A 286 -50.73 -59.93 -7.33
CA ARG A 286 -49.82 -60.75 -8.14
C ARG A 286 -49.87 -62.23 -7.73
N ASN A 287 -49.91 -62.53 -6.42
CA ASN A 287 -50.01 -63.90 -5.93
C ASN A 287 -51.35 -64.53 -6.33
N TYR A 288 -52.44 -63.77 -6.27
CA TYR A 288 -53.75 -64.24 -6.74
C TYR A 288 -53.74 -64.54 -8.24
N LEU A 289 -53.24 -63.60 -9.06
CA LEU A 289 -53.11 -63.78 -10.50
C LEU A 289 -52.22 -64.99 -10.82
N MET A 290 -51.06 -65.13 -10.18
CA MET A 290 -50.13 -66.23 -10.41
C MET A 290 -50.68 -67.60 -9.99
N THR A 291 -51.48 -67.65 -8.91
CA THR A 291 -52.02 -68.91 -8.39
C THR A 291 -53.25 -69.38 -9.16
N TYR A 292 -54.18 -68.46 -9.47
CA TYR A 292 -55.52 -68.83 -9.95
C TYR A 292 -55.76 -68.51 -11.42
N VAL A 293 -55.15 -67.46 -11.96
CA VAL A 293 -55.44 -67.00 -13.33
C VAL A 293 -54.36 -67.46 -14.31
N MET A 294 -53.09 -67.36 -13.91
CA MET A 294 -51.94 -67.66 -14.78
C MET A 294 -51.89 -69.12 -15.25
N PRO A 295 -52.12 -70.16 -14.42
CA PRO A 295 -52.04 -71.54 -14.90
C PRO A 295 -53.05 -71.82 -16.02
N THR A 296 -54.30 -71.38 -15.85
CA THR A 296 -55.38 -71.55 -16.85
C THR A 296 -55.12 -70.71 -18.09
N LEU A 297 -54.67 -69.45 -17.93
CA LEU A 297 -54.32 -68.56 -19.04
C LEU A 297 -53.12 -69.09 -19.83
N MET A 298 -52.08 -69.59 -19.16
CA MET A 298 -50.89 -70.17 -19.81
C MET A 298 -51.24 -71.45 -20.58
N GLN A 299 -52.10 -72.30 -20.03
CA GLN A 299 -52.61 -73.48 -20.74
C GLN A 299 -53.45 -73.07 -21.96
N GLY A 300 -54.34 -72.09 -21.81
CA GLY A 300 -55.14 -71.58 -22.92
C GLY A 300 -54.30 -70.93 -24.03
N LEU A 301 -53.28 -70.15 -23.67
CA LEU A 301 -52.30 -69.58 -24.60
C LEU A 301 -51.50 -70.67 -25.31
N SER A 302 -51.11 -71.73 -24.58
CA SER A 302 -50.40 -72.88 -25.15
C SER A 302 -51.28 -73.64 -26.16
N GLU A 303 -52.54 -73.90 -25.83
CA GLU A 303 -53.49 -74.56 -26.73
C GLU A 303 -53.86 -73.66 -27.93
N CYS A 304 -54.01 -72.36 -27.72
CA CYS A 304 -54.22 -71.39 -28.80
C CYS A 304 -53.03 -71.38 -29.79
N CYS A 305 -51.80 -71.44 -29.28
CA CYS A 305 -50.60 -71.54 -30.10
C CYS A 305 -50.53 -72.84 -30.93
N LYS A 306 -51.14 -73.94 -30.45
CA LYS A 306 -51.21 -75.23 -31.16
C LYS A 306 -52.28 -75.23 -32.25
N VAL A 307 -53.49 -74.77 -31.92
CA VAL A 307 -54.65 -74.81 -32.82
C VAL A 307 -54.56 -73.72 -33.89
N ARG A 308 -53.88 -72.59 -33.60
CA ARG A 308 -53.77 -71.41 -34.48
C ARG A 308 -55.12 -71.02 -35.10
N PRO A 309 -56.13 -70.71 -34.28
CA PRO A 309 -57.43 -70.24 -34.76
C PRO A 309 -57.30 -68.91 -35.51
N GLU A 310 -58.28 -68.60 -36.37
CA GLU A 310 -58.32 -67.33 -37.10
C GLU A 310 -58.46 -66.11 -36.16
N ASP A 311 -59.16 -66.26 -35.03
CA ASP A 311 -59.19 -65.26 -33.94
C ASP A 311 -58.66 -65.87 -32.62
N PRO A 312 -57.41 -65.54 -32.22
CA PRO A 312 -56.80 -66.06 -30.99
C PRO A 312 -57.38 -65.45 -29.72
N VAL A 313 -57.99 -64.26 -29.80
CA VAL A 313 -58.57 -63.59 -28.62
C VAL A 313 -59.90 -64.26 -28.27
N ASP A 314 -60.75 -64.50 -29.27
CA ASP A 314 -62.06 -65.12 -29.08
C ASP A 314 -61.92 -66.59 -28.63
N PHE A 315 -61.00 -67.34 -29.25
CA PHE A 315 -60.67 -68.71 -28.84
C PHE A 315 -60.16 -68.80 -27.39
N LEU A 316 -59.29 -67.87 -26.98
CA LEU A 316 -58.78 -67.83 -25.61
C LEU A 316 -59.88 -67.44 -24.62
N ALA A 317 -60.77 -66.53 -25.00
CA ALA A 317 -61.94 -66.15 -24.20
C ALA A 317 -62.86 -67.36 -23.98
N GLU A 318 -63.23 -68.09 -25.04
CA GLU A 318 -64.01 -69.33 -24.91
C GLU A 318 -63.32 -70.37 -24.04
N TYR A 319 -62.00 -70.55 -24.21
CA TYR A 319 -61.22 -71.50 -23.42
C TYR A 319 -61.21 -71.15 -21.93
N LEU A 320 -61.09 -69.87 -21.60
CA LEU A 320 -61.14 -69.38 -20.22
C LEU A 320 -62.56 -69.49 -19.62
N PHE A 321 -63.61 -69.23 -20.40
CA PHE A 321 -64.99 -69.41 -19.97
C PHE A 321 -65.31 -70.88 -19.65
N ARG A 322 -64.80 -71.83 -20.46
CA ARG A 322 -64.99 -73.27 -20.24
C ARG A 322 -64.23 -73.82 -19.04
N ASN A 323 -63.07 -73.25 -18.72
CA ASN A 323 -62.17 -73.70 -17.66
C ASN A 323 -62.13 -72.74 -16.46
N ASN A 324 -63.23 -72.04 -16.18
CA ASN A 324 -63.29 -71.07 -15.11
C ASN A 324 -63.27 -71.75 -13.73
N PRO A 325 -62.27 -71.47 -12.87
CA PRO A 325 -62.11 -72.12 -11.56
C PRO A 325 -63.19 -71.78 -10.52
N ALA A 326 -64.08 -70.80 -10.78
CA ALA A 326 -65.19 -70.45 -9.88
C ALA A 326 -66.49 -71.23 -10.14
N THR A 327 -66.58 -71.93 -11.27
CA THR A 327 -67.77 -72.69 -11.72
C THR A 327 -67.57 -74.20 -11.69
N GLN A 328 -66.45 -74.68 -11.14
CA GLN A 328 -66.06 -76.09 -11.11
C GLN A 328 -65.94 -76.63 -9.69
#